data_AF-A0A351FM24-F1
#
_entry.id   AF-A0A351FM24-F1
#
_cell.length_a   1.000
_cell.length_b   1.000
_cell.length_c   1.000
_cell.angle_alpha   90.00
_cell.angle_beta   90.00
_cell.angle_gamma   90.00
#
_symmetry.space_group_name_H-M   'P 1'
#
loop_
_entity.id
_entity.type
_entity.pdbx_description
1 polymer ?
#
loop_
_entity_poly.entity_id
_entity_poly.type
_entity_poly.pdbx_seq_one_letter_code
_entity_poly.pdbx_strand_id
1 'polypeptide(L)' 'MSKTKLEYIWLDGYKPTQSLRGKTMVVSDFGGTLEDCKMWS' A
#
# COMPACT_ATOMS: atom_id res chain seq x y z
N MET A 1 -16.51 -7.77 -11.88
CA MET A 1 -15.80 -6.96 -10.88
C MET A 1 -14.39 -6.75 -11.36
N SER A 2 -13.97 -5.49 -11.45
CA SER A 2 -12.56 -5.18 -11.72
C SER A 2 -11.76 -5.44 -10.44
N LYS A 3 -10.57 -6.02 -10.56
CA LYS A 3 -9.65 -6.19 -9.41
C LYS A 3 -8.43 -5.31 -9.65
N THR A 4 -8.06 -4.57 -8.62
CA THR A 4 -6.87 -3.70 -8.64
C THR A 4 -5.90 -4.15 -7.55
N LYS A 5 -4.61 -4.08 -7.86
CA LYS A 5 -3.53 -4.29 -6.89
C LYS A 5 -3.04 -2.93 -6.40
N LEU A 6 -3.04 -2.72 -5.09
CA LEU A 6 -2.50 -1.52 -4.45
C LEU A 6 -1.22 -1.90 -3.72
N GLU A 7 -0.08 -1.35 -4.12
CA GLU A 7 1.19 -1.57 -3.42
C GLU A 7 1.38 -0.48 -2.36
N TYR A 8 1.33 -0.88 -1.09
CA TYR A 8 1.59 0.00 0.03
C TYR A 8 3.07 -0.06 0.34
N ILE A 9 3.74 1.08 0.35
CA ILE A 9 5.19 1.19 0.56
C ILE A 9 5.45 2.06 1.78
N TRP A 10 6.39 1.65 2.64
CA TRP A 10 6.81 2.43 3.81
C TRP A 10 8.28 2.16 4.16
N LEU A 11 8.85 2.98 5.03
CA LEU A 11 10.20 2.77 5.59
C LEU A 11 10.11 1.95 6.87
N ASP A 12 11.04 1.02 7.06
CA ASP A 12 11.17 0.29 8.32
C ASP A 12 11.80 1.13 9.44
N GLY A 13 11.97 0.54 10.62
CA GLY A 13 12.58 1.19 11.79
C GLY A 13 14.08 0.98 11.94
N TYR A 14 14.79 0.44 10.94
CA TYR A 14 16.20 0.08 11.08
C TYR A 14 17.12 1.31 11.15
N LYS A 15 18.22 1.19 11.90
CA LYS A 15 19.26 2.22 12.04
C LYS A 15 20.65 1.62 11.74
N PRO A 16 21.59 2.36 11.14
CA PRO A 16 21.54 3.80 10.83
C PRO A 16 20.70 4.17 9.60
N THR A 17 20.42 3.20 8.72
CA THR A 17 19.73 3.44 7.45
C THR A 17 18.48 2.58 7.37
N GLN A 18 17.34 3.19 7.08
CA GLN A 18 16.08 2.49 6.90
C GLN A 18 16.02 1.81 5.54
N SER A 19 15.26 0.71 5.44
CA SER A 19 14.95 0.05 4.17
C SER A 19 13.49 0.23 3.77
N LEU A 20 13.22 0.18 2.47
CA LEU A 20 11.86 0.16 1.93
C LEU A 20 11.19 -1.20 2.19
N ARG A 21 9.91 -1.15 2.58
CA ARG A 21 9.02 -2.30 2.79
C ARG A 21 7.79 -2.12 1.92
N GLY A 22 7.21 -3.23 1.49
CA GLY A 22 6.03 -3.26 0.62
C GLY A 22 5.05 -4.35 1.00
N LYS A 23 3.75 -4.10 0.80
CA LYS A 23 2.69 -5.12 0.84
C LYS A 23 1.62 -4.80 -0.20
N THR A 24 1.13 -5.83 -0.89
CA THR A 24 0.08 -5.68 -1.90
C THR A 24 -1.31 -5.94 -1.31
N MET A 25 -2.24 -5.00 -1.45
CA MET A 25 -3.67 -5.23 -1.24
C MET A 25 -4.35 -5.55 -2.57
N VAL A 26 -5.18 -6.58 -2.61
CA VAL A 26 -6.09 -6.81 -3.75
C VAL A 26 -7.47 -6.31 -3.38
N VAL A 27 -7.98 -5.33 -4.13
CA VAL A 27 -9.31 -4.72 -3.92
C VAL A 27 -10.17 -4.89 -5.15
N SER A 28 -11.48 -4.99 -4.96
CA SER A 28 -12.46 -4.95 -6.05
C SER A 28 -13.00 -3.54 -6.25
N ASP A 29 -13.25 -3.17 -7.51
CA ASP A 29 -13.95 -1.95 -7.90
C ASP A 29 -13.34 -0.65 -7.33
N PHE A 30 -12.01 -0.55 -7.42
CA PHE A 30 -11.23 0.60 -6.92
C PHE A 30 -11.49 1.87 -7.75
N GLY A 31 -11.83 2.97 -7.07
CA GLY A 31 -12.18 4.26 -7.68
C GLY A 31 -11.00 5.06 -8.25
N GLY A 32 -9.76 4.71 -7.91
CA GLY A 32 -8.56 5.34 -8.46
C GLY A 32 -8.09 6.60 -7.74
N THR A 33 -8.72 6.98 -6.63
CA THR A 33 -8.36 8.16 -5.84
C THR A 33 -7.56 7.78 -4.59
N LEU A 34 -6.91 8.76 -3.97
CA LEU A 34 -6.14 8.54 -2.74
C LEU A 34 -7.08 8.31 -1.54
N GLU A 35 -8.24 8.97 -1.55
CA GLU A 35 -9.27 8.86 -0.52
C GLU A 35 -9.86 7.43 -0.46
N ASP A 36 -9.85 6.72 -1.58
CA ASP A 36 -10.26 5.31 -1.67
C ASP A 36 -9.23 4.33 -1.04
N CYS A 37 -8.00 4.79 -0.79
CA CYS A 37 -6.95 3.97 -0.18
C CYS A 37 -7.16 3.86 1.33
N LYS A 38 -7.49 2.65 1.79
CA LYS A 38 -7.64 2.36 3.23
C LYS A 38 -6.30 2.50 3.95
N MET A 39 -6.29 3.16 5.10
CA MET A 39 -5.13 3.13 6.00
C MET A 39 -4.84 1.69 6.44
N TRP A 40 -3.57 1.30 6.41
CA TRP A 40 -3.16 -0.08 6.65
C TRP A 40 -1.90 -0.14 7.52
N SER A 41 -2.00 -0.73 8.71
CA SER A 41 -0.86 -1.12 9.56
C SER A 41 -0.23 -2.42 9.09
#